data_AF-A0A7V9FPF9-F1
#
_entry.id   AF-A0A7V9FPF9-F1
#
_cell.length_a   1.000
_cell.length_b   1.000
_cell.length_c   1.000
_cell.angle_alpha   90.00
_cell.angle_beta   90.00
_cell.angle_gamma   90.00
#
_symmetry.space_group_name_H-M   'P 1'
#
loop_
_entity.id
_entity.type
_entity.pdbx_description
1 polymer ?
#
loop_
_entity_poly.entity_id
_entity_poly.type
_entity_poly.pdbx_seq_one_letter_code
_entity_poly.pdbx_strand_id
1 'polypeptide(L)'
;LADGAWKAGSGAIFDLRSTKLRPAGWTSADAAGLPILPGLARYEDVARGRIDHALRFTASRTRRAFVWPARHFASSDTDPALPPMGLRVRLKRSYPIGSFPPQARVVLRALKEYGMILADNGSDWFVSGAPHPKWSNMELHELDRVPGSAFEVVDTSKLRRP
;
A
#
# COMPACT_ATOMS: atom_id res chain seq x y z
N LEU A 1 -25.97 -8.79 -9.97
CA LEU A 1 -27.26 -9.52 -10.06
C LEU A 1 -28.05 -8.88 -11.20
N ALA A 2 -28.94 -9.61 -11.87
CA ALA A 2 -29.62 -9.15 -13.11
C ALA A 2 -30.60 -7.98 -12.90
N ASP A 3 -30.74 -7.50 -11.65
CA ASP A 3 -31.66 -6.47 -11.15
C ASP A 3 -30.92 -5.23 -10.61
N GLY A 4 -29.62 -5.09 -10.87
CA GLY A 4 -28.81 -4.00 -10.29
C GLY A 4 -28.44 -4.20 -8.81
N ALA A 5 -28.74 -5.37 -8.24
CA ALA A 5 -28.34 -5.69 -6.88
C ALA A 5 -26.86 -6.14 -6.80
N TRP A 6 -26.25 -5.83 -5.66
CA TRP A 6 -24.86 -6.13 -5.34
C TRP A 6 -24.79 -7.18 -4.22
N LYS A 7 -23.83 -8.10 -4.31
CA LYS A 7 -23.46 -8.98 -3.20
C LYS A 7 -22.12 -8.51 -2.64
N ALA A 8 -22.04 -8.33 -1.33
CA ALA A 8 -20.79 -8.10 -0.64
C ALA A 8 -20.10 -9.44 -0.35
N GLY A 9 -18.82 -9.58 -0.73
CA GLY A 9 -18.03 -10.79 -0.48
C GLY A 9 -17.35 -10.79 0.90
N SER A 10 -17.08 -9.63 1.47
CA SER A 10 -16.37 -9.47 2.75
C SER A 10 -16.62 -8.08 3.34
N GLY A 11 -16.54 -7.98 4.67
CA GLY A 11 -16.70 -6.74 5.41
C GLY A 11 -15.84 -6.76 6.68
N ALA A 12 -15.24 -5.62 7.01
CA ALA A 12 -14.40 -5.47 8.20
C ALA A 12 -14.53 -4.07 8.78
N ILE A 13 -14.57 -3.99 10.11
CA ILE A 13 -14.66 -2.73 10.85
C ILE A 13 -13.30 -2.47 11.51
N PHE A 14 -12.82 -1.23 11.38
CA PHE A 14 -11.59 -0.76 11.98
C PHE A 14 -11.87 0.52 12.77
N ASP A 15 -11.44 0.55 14.03
CA ASP A 15 -11.44 1.78 14.84
C ASP A 15 -10.18 2.60 14.51
N LEU A 16 -10.36 3.72 13.80
CA LEU A 16 -9.27 4.60 13.39
C LEU A 16 -8.68 5.42 14.55
N ARG A 17 -9.23 5.31 15.76
CA ARG A 17 -8.67 5.88 16.99
C ARG A 17 -7.79 4.90 17.74
N SER A 18 -7.65 3.67 17.24
CA SER A 18 -6.91 2.59 17.88
C SER A 18 -5.88 1.99 16.94
N THR A 19 -4.73 1.59 17.49
CA THR A 19 -3.71 0.81 16.77
C THR A 19 -3.91 -0.70 16.98
N LYS A 20 -5.03 -1.12 17.57
CA LYS A 20 -5.33 -2.54 17.80
C LYS A 20 -5.60 -3.23 16.47
N LEU A 21 -4.78 -4.24 16.15
CA LEU A 21 -4.93 -5.02 14.94
C LEU A 21 -6.10 -6.01 15.07
N ARG A 22 -6.71 -6.35 13.93
CA ARG A 22 -7.67 -7.47 13.85
C ARG A 22 -6.97 -8.80 14.17
N PRO A 23 -7.72 -9.83 14.60
CA PRO A 23 -7.15 -11.16 14.81
C PRO A 23 -6.39 -11.66 13.57
N ALA A 24 -5.28 -12.38 13.79
CA ALA A 24 -4.57 -13.03 12.68
C ALA A 24 -5.48 -14.05 11.99
N GLY A 25 -5.31 -14.19 10.67
CA GLY A 25 -6.07 -15.11 9.83
C GLY A 25 -7.44 -14.59 9.40
N TRP A 26 -7.90 -13.44 9.89
CA TRP A 26 -9.20 -12.90 9.52
C TRP A 26 -9.16 -12.20 8.16
N THR A 27 -10.00 -12.65 7.23
CA THR A 27 -10.18 -12.01 5.92
C THR A 27 -10.78 -10.60 6.03
N SER A 28 -10.60 -9.80 4.99
CA SER A 28 -11.13 -8.44 4.88
C SER A 28 -11.28 -8.03 3.40
N ALA A 29 -11.68 -6.79 3.13
CA ALA A 29 -11.62 -6.22 1.77
C ALA A 29 -10.18 -5.90 1.31
N ASP A 30 -9.23 -5.90 2.25
CA ASP A 30 -7.79 -5.82 2.06
C ASP A 30 -7.17 -7.19 2.30
N ALA A 31 -6.44 -7.75 1.34
CA ALA A 31 -5.89 -9.10 1.47
C ALA A 31 -4.89 -9.27 2.63
N ALA A 32 -4.13 -8.24 2.95
CA ALA A 32 -3.22 -8.22 4.09
C ALA A 32 -3.96 -8.07 5.44
N GLY A 33 -5.27 -7.79 5.43
CA GLY A 33 -6.08 -7.59 6.62
C GLY A 33 -5.87 -6.21 7.28
N LEU A 34 -5.34 -5.24 6.54
CA LEU A 34 -5.06 -3.88 6.99
C LEU A 34 -6.27 -2.95 6.77
N PRO A 35 -6.41 -1.86 7.55
CA PRO A 35 -7.37 -0.81 7.22
C PRO A 35 -6.96 -0.12 5.92
N ILE A 36 -7.89 0.03 4.98
CA ILE A 36 -7.60 0.62 3.66
C ILE A 36 -7.30 2.12 3.78
N LEU A 37 -8.18 2.88 4.43
CA LEU A 37 -8.15 4.35 4.46
C LEU A 37 -6.80 4.93 4.94
N PRO A 38 -6.17 4.45 6.03
CA PRO A 38 -4.90 4.98 6.49
C PRO A 38 -3.72 4.78 5.54
N GLY A 39 -3.81 3.84 4.58
CA GLY A 39 -2.78 3.59 3.59
C GLY A 39 -2.95 4.37 2.29
N LEU A 40 -4.06 5.10 2.11
CA LEU A 40 -4.32 5.82 0.86
C LEU A 40 -3.51 7.11 0.76
N ALA A 41 -3.05 7.43 -0.45
CA ALA A 41 -2.66 8.80 -0.79
C ALA A 41 -3.93 9.66 -0.86
N ARG A 42 -3.95 10.81 -0.18
CA ARG A 42 -5.11 11.70 -0.18
C ARG A 42 -4.74 13.06 -0.73
N TYR A 43 -5.68 13.68 -1.44
CA TYR A 43 -5.40 14.95 -2.11
C TYR A 43 -5.08 16.05 -1.11
N GLU A 44 -5.74 16.05 0.05
CA GLU A 44 -5.51 17.01 1.13
C GLU A 44 -4.06 16.93 1.65
N ASP A 45 -3.49 15.72 1.69
CA ASP A 45 -2.09 15.51 2.06
C ASP A 45 -1.14 16.07 0.99
N VAL A 46 -1.46 15.86 -0.29
CA VAL A 46 -0.68 16.41 -1.39
C VAL A 46 -0.80 17.92 -1.49
N ALA A 47 -1.99 18.47 -1.24
CA ALA A 47 -2.26 19.92 -1.23
C ALA A 47 -1.51 20.63 -0.09
N ARG A 48 -1.33 19.99 1.08
CA ARG A 48 -0.45 20.49 2.15
C ARG A 48 1.05 20.25 1.89
N GLY A 49 1.39 19.59 0.79
CA GLY A 49 2.77 19.36 0.34
C GLY A 49 3.48 18.16 0.98
N ARG A 50 2.81 17.38 1.84
CA ARG A 50 3.37 16.20 2.52
C ARG A 50 2.32 15.15 2.88
N ILE A 51 2.69 13.89 2.70
CA ILE A 51 1.98 12.73 3.22
C ILE A 51 2.82 12.20 4.37
N ASP A 52 2.23 12.13 5.57
CA ASP A 52 2.94 11.86 6.83
C ASP A 52 2.76 10.38 7.30
N HIS A 53 2.56 9.47 6.34
CA HIS A 53 2.27 8.07 6.61
C HIS A 53 2.78 7.15 5.50
N ALA A 54 2.91 5.86 5.81
CA ALA A 54 3.24 4.84 4.82
C ALA A 54 2.04 4.56 3.92
N LEU A 55 2.28 4.42 2.62
CA LEU A 55 1.23 4.12 1.66
C LEU A 55 0.99 2.62 1.53
N ARG A 56 -0.16 2.22 0.98
CA ARG A 56 -0.42 0.85 0.56
C ARG A 56 -0.09 0.67 -0.93
N PHE A 57 0.35 -0.53 -1.30
CA PHE A 57 0.53 -0.89 -2.70
C PHE A 57 0.16 -2.36 -2.97
N THR A 58 0.12 -2.74 -4.24
CA THR A 58 -0.18 -4.10 -4.70
C THR A 58 0.97 -4.75 -5.46
N ALA A 59 0.95 -6.08 -5.53
CA ALA A 59 1.82 -6.90 -6.37
C ALA A 59 1.01 -7.99 -7.06
N SER A 60 1.41 -8.42 -8.25
CA SER A 60 0.69 -9.41 -9.06
C SER A 60 0.73 -10.79 -8.43
N ARG A 61 1.85 -11.14 -7.77
CA ARG A 61 2.05 -12.41 -7.08
C ARG A 61 2.61 -12.18 -5.68
N THR A 62 2.04 -12.90 -4.73
CA THR A 62 2.44 -12.86 -3.32
C THR A 62 2.54 -14.27 -2.76
N ARG A 63 3.27 -14.43 -1.66
CA ARG A 63 3.43 -15.70 -0.97
C ARG A 63 2.22 -15.96 -0.05
N ARG A 64 1.92 -17.23 0.21
CA ARG A 64 1.05 -17.74 1.30
C ARG A 64 1.70 -17.50 2.67
N ALA A 65 1.98 -16.24 2.96
CA ALA A 65 2.61 -15.78 4.19
C ALA A 65 2.33 -14.28 4.37
N PHE A 66 2.38 -13.84 5.63
CA PHE A 66 2.34 -12.43 5.97
C PHE A 66 3.33 -12.13 7.09
N VAL A 67 3.79 -10.89 7.12
CA VAL A 67 4.63 -10.33 8.18
C VAL A 67 3.94 -9.12 8.77
N TRP A 68 4.29 -8.75 10.01
CA TRP A 68 3.71 -7.57 10.65
C TRP A 68 3.92 -6.32 9.79
N PRO A 69 2.89 -5.45 9.63
CA PRO A 69 1.63 -5.42 10.37
C PRO A 69 0.48 -6.25 9.78
N ALA A 70 0.68 -6.94 8.66
CA ALA A 70 -0.37 -7.74 8.04
C ALA A 70 -0.85 -8.88 8.95
N ARG A 71 -2.12 -9.24 8.78
CA ARG A 71 -2.85 -10.27 9.54
C ARG A 71 -3.30 -11.43 8.67
N HIS A 72 -3.18 -11.33 7.35
CA HIS A 72 -3.73 -12.30 6.41
C HIS A 72 -2.95 -12.31 5.08
N PHE A 73 -3.18 -13.31 4.23
CA PHE A 73 -2.59 -13.48 2.90
C PHE A 73 -3.68 -13.82 1.87
N ALA A 74 -3.45 -13.58 0.57
CA ALA A 74 -4.39 -13.96 -0.50
C ALA A 74 -3.72 -14.78 -1.61
N SER A 75 -2.89 -15.75 -1.22
CA SER A 75 -2.19 -16.61 -2.17
C SER A 75 -2.11 -18.05 -1.66
N SER A 76 -2.05 -19.00 -2.60
CA SER A 76 -1.69 -20.40 -2.36
C SER A 76 -0.21 -20.69 -2.60
N ASP A 77 0.52 -19.78 -3.26
CA ASP A 77 1.93 -19.99 -3.64
C ASP A 77 2.84 -19.97 -2.41
N THR A 78 3.74 -20.95 -2.29
CA THR A 78 4.67 -21.07 -1.15
C THR A 78 6.10 -20.70 -1.49
N ASP A 79 6.35 -20.24 -2.74
CA ASP A 79 7.67 -19.86 -3.22
C ASP A 79 8.30 -18.77 -2.31
N PRO A 80 9.47 -19.03 -1.69
CA PRO A 80 10.13 -18.07 -0.82
C PRO A 80 10.60 -16.80 -1.55
N ALA A 81 10.70 -16.81 -2.89
CA ALA A 81 11.04 -15.64 -3.69
C ALA A 81 9.88 -14.64 -3.83
N LEU A 82 8.65 -15.05 -3.53
CA LEU A 82 7.49 -14.15 -3.58
C LEU A 82 7.37 -13.32 -2.29
N PRO A 83 6.94 -12.04 -2.41
CA PRO A 83 6.82 -11.16 -1.25
C PRO A 83 5.65 -11.60 -0.35
N PRO A 84 5.81 -11.61 0.99
CA PRO A 84 4.70 -11.80 1.92
C PRO A 84 3.86 -10.54 2.06
N MET A 85 2.56 -10.68 2.33
CA MET A 85 1.73 -9.53 2.71
C MET A 85 2.33 -8.81 3.93
N GLY A 86 2.20 -7.48 3.97
CA GLY A 86 2.82 -6.65 5.01
C GLY A 86 4.29 -6.32 4.77
N LEU A 87 4.93 -6.85 3.72
CA LEU A 87 6.28 -6.45 3.32
C LEU A 87 6.34 -4.94 3.17
N ARG A 88 7.28 -4.30 3.87
CA ARG A 88 7.52 -2.88 3.76
C ARG A 88 8.71 -2.64 2.84
N VAL A 89 8.50 -1.76 1.86
CA VAL A 89 9.55 -1.25 0.97
C VAL A 89 9.60 0.26 1.08
N ARG A 90 10.75 0.85 0.81
CA ARG A 90 10.90 2.32 0.73
C ARG A 90 11.69 2.71 -0.51
N LEU A 91 11.40 3.89 -1.05
CA LEU A 91 12.15 4.46 -2.14
C LEU A 91 13.54 4.84 -1.63
N LYS A 92 14.60 4.45 -2.35
CA LYS A 92 15.98 4.79 -1.97
C LYS A 92 16.15 6.29 -1.83
N ARG A 93 16.83 6.72 -0.76
CA ARG A 93 17.09 8.14 -0.50
C ARG A 93 17.79 8.83 -1.66
N SER A 94 18.67 8.11 -2.37
CA SER A 94 19.44 8.58 -3.52
C SER A 94 18.64 8.70 -4.83
N TYR A 95 17.44 8.09 -4.94
CA TYR A 95 16.68 8.15 -6.18
C TYR A 95 16.25 9.60 -6.50
N PRO A 96 16.55 10.15 -7.69
CA PRO A 96 16.25 11.55 -8.00
C PRO A 96 14.75 11.75 -8.22
N ILE A 97 14.17 12.73 -7.51
CA ILE A 97 12.73 13.05 -7.62
C ILE A 97 12.48 14.49 -8.12
N GLY A 98 13.54 15.26 -8.39
CA GLY A 98 13.43 16.68 -8.74
C GLY A 98 12.70 16.93 -10.06
N SER A 99 12.86 16.02 -11.03
CA SER A 99 12.22 16.09 -12.35
C SER A 99 10.75 15.65 -12.36
N PHE A 100 10.23 15.13 -11.26
CA PHE A 100 8.83 14.72 -11.18
C PHE A 100 7.92 15.92 -10.92
N PRO A 101 6.69 15.91 -11.43
CA PRO A 101 5.74 17.00 -11.23
C PRO A 101 5.29 17.12 -9.75
N PRO A 102 4.71 18.26 -9.35
CA PRO A 102 4.43 18.58 -7.94
C PRO A 102 3.72 17.49 -7.15
N GLN A 103 2.59 16.95 -7.64
CA GLN A 103 1.79 15.95 -6.93
C GLN A 103 2.56 14.63 -6.79
N ALA A 104 3.17 14.13 -7.87
CA ALA A 104 3.99 12.93 -7.83
C ALA A 104 5.20 13.11 -6.88
N ARG A 105 5.82 14.28 -6.88
CA ARG A 105 6.99 14.56 -6.01
C ARG A 105 6.62 14.49 -4.52
N VAL A 106 5.39 14.87 -4.13
CA VAL A 106 4.92 14.70 -2.75
C VAL A 106 4.81 13.21 -2.40
N VAL A 107 4.21 12.41 -3.29
CA VAL A 107 4.10 10.95 -3.11
C VAL A 107 5.49 10.32 -2.99
N LEU A 108 6.43 10.67 -3.87
CA LEU A 108 7.79 10.13 -3.85
C LEU A 108 8.57 10.52 -2.60
N ARG A 109 8.36 11.73 -2.05
CA ARG A 109 8.92 12.10 -0.75
C ARG A 109 8.41 11.20 0.36
N ALA A 110 7.10 10.93 0.40
CA ALA A 110 6.52 10.03 1.37
C ALA A 110 7.03 8.58 1.22
N LEU A 111 7.22 8.09 -0.02
CA LEU A 111 7.83 6.79 -0.27
C LEU A 111 9.29 6.70 0.19
N LYS A 112 10.04 7.82 0.20
CA LYS A 112 11.39 7.84 0.79
C LYS A 112 11.37 7.79 2.32
N GLU A 113 10.47 8.56 2.93
CA GLU A 113 10.45 8.78 4.37
C GLU A 113 9.70 7.68 5.12
N TYR A 114 8.50 7.35 4.66
CA TYR A 114 7.61 6.38 5.28
C TYR A 114 7.54 5.06 4.49
N GLY A 115 7.88 5.06 3.20
CA GLY A 115 7.76 3.87 2.37
C GLY A 115 6.30 3.44 2.15
N MET A 116 6.13 2.18 1.79
CA MET A 116 4.83 1.58 1.51
C MET A 116 4.78 0.11 1.90
N ILE A 117 3.56 -0.38 2.12
CA ILE A 117 3.28 -1.71 2.66
C ILE A 117 2.47 -2.50 1.64
N LEU A 118 2.92 -3.72 1.37
CA LEU A 118 2.23 -4.63 0.45
C LEU A 118 0.93 -5.08 1.09
N ALA A 119 -0.19 -4.66 0.50
CA ALA A 119 -1.51 -4.78 1.10
C ALA A 119 -2.45 -5.70 0.30
N ASP A 120 -2.22 -5.85 -1.00
CA ASP A 120 -3.08 -6.66 -1.85
C ASP A 120 -2.40 -7.28 -3.06
N ASN A 121 -3.11 -8.22 -3.68
CA ASN A 121 -2.80 -8.67 -5.02
C ASN A 121 -3.41 -7.69 -6.03
N GLY A 122 -2.65 -7.35 -7.08
CA GLY A 122 -3.08 -6.39 -8.09
C GLY A 122 -1.94 -6.07 -9.06
N SER A 123 -2.02 -4.93 -9.74
CA SER A 123 -0.92 -4.47 -10.59
C SER A 123 0.35 -4.24 -9.76
N ASP A 124 1.50 -4.58 -10.31
CA ASP A 124 2.78 -4.41 -9.62
C ASP A 124 3.05 -2.93 -9.31
N TRP A 125 3.53 -2.65 -8.10
CA TRP A 125 3.93 -1.32 -7.65
C TRP A 125 2.81 -0.26 -7.63
N PHE A 126 1.55 -0.68 -7.72
CA PHE A 126 0.43 0.25 -7.80
C PHE A 126 0.05 0.82 -6.43
N VAL A 127 0.18 2.15 -6.28
CA VAL A 127 -0.18 2.90 -5.07
C VAL A 127 -1.62 3.36 -5.13
N SER A 128 -2.41 3.09 -4.08
CA SER A 128 -3.81 3.47 -4.04
C SER A 128 -4.02 4.89 -3.49
N GLY A 129 -4.88 5.67 -4.15
CA GLY A 129 -5.31 7.00 -3.71
C GLY A 129 -6.80 7.07 -3.39
N ALA A 130 -7.19 7.96 -2.48
CA ALA A 130 -8.59 8.32 -2.30
C ALA A 130 -9.07 9.17 -3.48
N PRO A 131 -10.26 8.93 -4.03
CA PRO A 131 -10.76 9.67 -5.19
C PRO A 131 -10.95 11.15 -4.83
N HIS A 132 -10.47 12.03 -5.71
CA HIS A 132 -10.63 13.47 -5.54
C HIS A 132 -10.52 14.17 -6.91
N PRO A 133 -11.40 15.13 -7.25
CA PRO A 133 -11.43 15.76 -8.59
C PRO A 133 -10.22 16.63 -8.91
N LYS A 134 -9.44 17.02 -7.89
CA LYS A 134 -8.23 17.85 -8.07
C LYS A 134 -6.94 17.03 -8.24
N TRP A 135 -7.02 15.70 -8.30
CA TRP A 135 -5.89 14.89 -8.72
C TRP A 135 -5.54 15.19 -10.17
N SER A 136 -4.27 15.37 -10.46
CA SER A 136 -3.79 15.44 -11.84
C SER A 136 -3.33 14.05 -12.28
N ASN A 137 -4.15 13.36 -13.07
CA ASN A 137 -3.79 12.04 -13.59
C ASN A 137 -2.51 12.09 -14.45
N MET A 138 -2.30 13.19 -15.19
CA MET A 138 -1.07 13.40 -15.94
C MET A 138 0.15 13.44 -15.01
N GLU A 139 0.07 14.16 -13.88
CA GLU A 139 1.20 14.21 -12.95
C GLU A 139 1.42 12.87 -12.25
N LEU A 140 0.35 12.18 -11.87
CA LEU A 140 0.43 10.90 -11.15
C LEU A 140 0.92 9.75 -12.03
N HIS A 141 0.63 9.78 -13.34
CA HIS A 141 1.12 8.76 -14.27
C HIS A 141 2.66 8.75 -14.37
N GLU A 142 3.32 9.86 -14.06
CA GLU A 142 4.79 9.91 -14.01
C GLU A 142 5.38 8.97 -12.95
N LEU A 143 4.61 8.55 -11.93
CA LEU A 143 5.05 7.57 -10.94
C LEU A 143 5.44 6.23 -11.58
N ASP A 144 4.88 5.88 -12.74
CA ASP A 144 5.18 4.64 -13.47
C ASP A 144 6.64 4.59 -13.97
N ARG A 145 7.32 5.74 -13.99
CA ARG A 145 8.75 5.83 -14.33
C ARG A 145 9.66 5.31 -13.22
N VAL A 146 9.15 5.08 -12.01
CA VAL A 146 9.95 4.61 -10.88
C VAL A 146 10.10 3.10 -10.95
N PRO A 147 11.30 2.57 -11.25
CA PRO A 147 11.47 1.12 -11.34
C PRO A 147 11.44 0.49 -9.95
N GLY A 148 11.02 -0.77 -9.85
CA GLY A 148 11.10 -1.54 -8.61
C GLY A 148 12.52 -1.59 -8.02
N SER A 149 13.56 -1.54 -8.87
CA SER A 149 14.96 -1.46 -8.44
C SER A 149 15.35 -0.16 -7.71
N ALA A 150 14.50 0.87 -7.77
CA ALA A 150 14.66 2.09 -6.98
C ALA A 150 14.22 1.91 -5.52
N PHE A 151 13.55 0.82 -5.19
CA PHE A 151 13.13 0.50 -3.83
C PHE A 151 14.13 -0.40 -3.10
N GLU A 152 14.05 -0.39 -1.79
CA GLU A 152 14.74 -1.31 -0.90
C GLU A 152 13.75 -1.88 0.13
N VAL A 153 13.97 -3.14 0.52
CA VAL A 153 13.18 -3.78 1.56
C VAL A 153 13.57 -3.21 2.92
N VAL A 154 12.56 -2.87 3.72
CA VAL A 154 12.75 -2.44 5.10
C VAL A 154 12.65 -3.68 5.99
N ASP A 155 13.70 -3.96 6.75
CA ASP A 155 13.69 -5.05 7.72
C ASP A 155 12.73 -4.73 8.89
N THR A 156 11.62 -5.45 8.95
CA THR A 156 10.61 -5.35 10.00
C THR A 156 10.71 -6.49 11.02
N SER A 157 11.75 -7.34 10.98
CA SER A 157 11.90 -8.51 11.85
C SER A 157 12.02 -8.18 13.34
N LYS A 158 12.50 -6.97 13.66
CA LYS A 158 12.55 -6.42 15.03
C LYS A 158 11.21 -5.84 15.50
N LEU A 159 10.23 -5.72 14.59
CA LEU A 159 8.85 -5.39 14.93
C LEU A 159 8.13 -6.67 15.36
N ARG A 160 6.92 -6.53 15.93
CA ARG A 160 6.17 -7.66 16.49
C ARG A 160 6.06 -8.82 15.48
N ARG A 161 6.16 -10.06 15.97
CA ARG A 161 5.84 -11.23 15.14
C ARG A 161 4.32 -11.33 14.96
N PRO A 162 3.84 -11.70 13.76
CA PRO A 162 2.42 -11.78 13.43
C PRO A 162 1.62 -12.73 14.34
#